data_AF-A0AAJ1J8Z1-F1
#
_entry.id   AF-A0AAJ1J8Z1-F1
#
_cell.length_a   1.000
_cell.length_b   1.000
_cell.length_c   1.000
_cell.angle_alpha   90.00
_cell.angle_beta   90.00
_cell.angle_gamma   90.00
#
_symmetry.space_group_name_H-M   'P 1'
#
loop_
_entity.id
_entity.type
_entity.pdbx_description
1 polymer ?
#
loop_
_entity_poly.entity_id
_entity_poly.type
_entity_poly.pdbx_seq_one_letter_code
_entity_poly.pdbx_strand_id
1 'polypeptide(L)' 'MKFEELPEAVQLIAAHALRNMIERNDADKEQAKEMACSISKAFTALYEDN' A
#
# COMPACT_ATOMS: atom_id res chain seq x y z
N MET A 1 -1.21 -13.75 -5.85
CA MET A 1 0.00 -12.92 -5.82
C MET A 1 0.13 -12.30 -4.44
N LYS A 2 1.37 -12.14 -3.96
CA LYS A 2 1.67 -11.35 -2.78
C LYS A 2 2.24 -10.00 -3.20
N PHE A 3 2.05 -8.97 -2.38
CA PHE A 3 2.59 -7.64 -2.64
C PHE A 3 4.11 -7.61 -2.86
N GLU A 4 4.87 -8.47 -2.15
CA GLU A 4 6.33 -8.62 -2.30
C GLU A 4 6.75 -9.17 -3.68
N GLU A 5 5.82 -9.74 -4.44
CA GLU A 5 6.04 -10.26 -5.80
C GLU A 5 5.80 -9.19 -6.87
N LEU A 6 5.24 -8.02 -6.51
CA LEU A 6 5.00 -6.93 -7.46
C LEU A 6 6.32 -6.32 -7.92
N PRO A 7 6.38 -5.71 -9.12
CA PRO A 7 7.56 -4.98 -9.56
C PRO A 7 8.00 -3.92 -8.53
N GLU A 8 9.30 -3.75 -8.34
CA GLU A 8 9.86 -2.82 -7.34
C GLU A 8 9.29 -1.40 -7.48
N ALA A 9 9.10 -0.92 -8.71
CA ALA A 9 8.48 0.37 -8.99
C ALA A 9 7.06 0.49 -8.39
N VAL A 10 6.28 -0.59 -8.41
CA VAL A 10 4.93 -0.64 -7.85
C VAL A 10 4.98 -0.64 -6.33
N GLN A 11 5.90 -1.41 -5.74
CA GLN A 11 6.11 -1.42 -4.29
C GLN A 11 6.51 -0.03 -3.77
N LEU A 12 7.37 0.68 -4.49
CA LEU A 12 7.77 2.06 -4.17
C LEU A 12 6.59 3.03 -4.23
N ILE A 13 5.76 2.95 -5.27
CA ILE A 13 4.55 3.80 -5.40
C ILE A 13 3.61 3.57 -4.21
N ALA A 14 3.36 2.31 -3.85
CA ALA A 14 2.51 1.95 -2.72
C ALA A 14 3.10 2.42 -1.38
N ALA A 15 4.42 2.34 -1.18
CA ALA A 15 5.09 2.87 0.02
C ALA A 15 4.97 4.40 0.12
N HIS A 16 5.12 5.12 -1.00
CA HIS A 16 4.92 6.57 -1.04
C HIS A 16 3.46 6.96 -0.79
N ALA A 17 2.51 6.22 -1.35
CA ALA A 17 1.09 6.43 -1.10
C ALA A 17 0.74 6.24 0.38
N LEU A 18 1.26 5.18 1.01
CA LEU A 18 1.08 4.92 2.44
C LEU A 18 1.64 6.07 3.29
N ARG A 19 2.88 6.51 3.02
CA ARG A 19 3.49 7.63 3.75
C ARG A 19 2.61 8.88 3.68
N ASN A 20 2.18 9.25 2.48
CA ASN A 20 1.34 10.42 2.27
C ASN A 20 -0.02 10.29 3.00
N MET A 21 -0.60 9.10 3.06
CA MET A 21 -1.86 8.88 3.79
C MET A 21 -1.67 8.98 5.31
N ILE A 22 -0.57 8.45 5.84
CA ILE A 22 -0.26 8.55 7.27
C ILE A 22 -0.06 10.02 7.66
N GLU A 23 0.76 10.75 6.90
CA GLU A 23 1.06 12.17 7.16
C GLU A 23 -0.19 13.06 7.05
N ARG A 24 -1.06 12.82 6.07
CA ARG A 24 -2.25 13.65 5.85
C ARG A 24 -3.37 13.42 6.86
N ASN A 25 -3.43 12.24 7.45
CA ASN A 25 -4.48 11.88 8.40
C ASN A 25 -4.01 11.94 9.86
N ASP A 26 -2.75 12.33 10.12
CA ASP A 26 -2.10 12.20 11.43
C ASP A 26 -2.33 10.81 12.04
N ALA A 27 -2.17 9.79 11.18
CA ALA A 27 -2.64 8.46 11.47
C ALA A 27 -1.83 7.82 12.60
N ASP A 28 -2.52 7.28 13.59
CA ASP A 28 -1.86 6.49 14.62
C ASP A 28 -1.37 5.13 14.08
N LYS A 29 -0.69 4.37 14.94
CA LYS A 29 -0.09 3.08 14.56
C LYS A 29 -1.13 2.06 14.07
N GLU A 30 -2.34 2.08 14.59
CA GLU A 30 -3.40 1.14 14.20
C GLU A 30 -3.97 1.54 12.84
N GLN A 31 -4.30 2.81 12.67
CA GLN A 31 -4.75 3.39 11.41
C GLN A 31 -3.72 3.20 10.29
N ALA A 32 -2.43 3.42 10.58
CA ALA A 32 -1.35 3.19 9.63
C ALA A 32 -1.27 1.73 9.16
N LYS A 33 -1.54 0.76 10.04
CA LYS A 33 -1.59 -0.67 9.67
C LYS A 33 -2.78 -0.98 8.77
N GLU A 34 -3.95 -0.43 9.07
CA GLU A 34 -5.13 -0.60 8.23
C GLU A 34 -4.94 0.00 6.83
N MET A 35 -4.32 1.19 6.76
CA MET A 35 -3.94 1.82 5.51
C MET A 35 -2.96 0.97 4.71
N ALA A 36 -1.92 0.43 5.36
CA ALA A 36 -0.94 -0.45 4.71
C ALA A 36 -1.60 -1.72 4.15
N CYS A 37 -2.51 -2.33 4.91
CA CYS A 37 -3.27 -3.50 4.49
C CYS A 37 -4.16 -3.19 3.26
N SER A 38 -4.85 -2.06 3.29
CA SER A 38 -5.73 -1.62 2.21
C SER A 38 -4.96 -1.34 0.92
N ILE A 39 -3.84 -0.62 1.01
CA ILE A 39 -2.98 -0.32 -0.13
C ILE A 39 -2.40 -1.61 -0.72
N SER A 40 -1.85 -2.49 0.11
CA SER A 40 -1.28 -3.77 -0.32
C SER A 40 -2.29 -4.60 -1.11
N LYS A 41 -3.52 -4.72 -0.62
CA LYS A 41 -4.62 -5.42 -1.31
C LYS A 41 -5.00 -4.75 -2.63
N ALA A 42 -5.15 -3.42 -2.65
CA ALA A 42 -5.52 -2.69 -3.85
C ALA A 42 -4.49 -2.87 -4.97
N PHE A 43 -3.20 -2.75 -4.64
CA PHE A 43 -2.13 -2.96 -5.61
C PHE A 43 -2.00 -4.41 -6.04
N THR A 44 -2.19 -5.38 -5.14
CA THR A 44 -2.20 -6.79 -5.53
C THR A 44 -3.34 -7.09 -6.52
N ALA A 45 -4.56 -6.63 -6.22
CA ALA A 45 -5.73 -6.88 -7.07
C ALA A 45 -5.57 -6.29 -8.48
N LEU A 46 -5.03 -5.06 -8.59
CA LEU A 46 -4.80 -4.39 -9.88
C LEU A 46 -3.89 -5.18 -10.83
N TYR A 47 -3.00 -6.02 -10.29
CA TYR A 47 -2.02 -6.79 -11.05
C TYR A 47 -2.32 -8.29 -11.07
N GLU A 48 -3.32 -8.76 -10.31
CA GLU A 48 -3.88 -10.11 -10.47
C GLU A 48 -4.93 -10.18 -11.57
N ASP A 49 -5.64 -9.08 -11.83
CA ASP A 49 -6.66 -8.97 -12.89
C ASP A 49 -6.06 -8.67 -14.30
N ASN A 50 -4.73 -8.55 -14.43
CA ASN A 50 -4.00 -8.37 -15.70
C ASN A 50 -3.07 -9.56 -15.97
#